data_AF-F0X5E9-F1
#
_entry.id   AF-F0X5E9-F1
#
_cell.length_a   1.000
_cell.length_b   1.000
_cell.length_c   1.000
_cell.angle_alpha   90.00
_cell.angle_beta   90.00
_cell.angle_gamma   90.00
#
_symmetry.space_group_name_H-M   'P 1'
#
loop_
_entity.id
_entity.type
_entity.pdbx_description
1 polymer ?
#
loop_
_entity_poly.entity_id
_entity_poly.type
_entity_poly.pdbx_seq_one_letter_code
_entity_poly.pdbx_strand_id
1 'polypeptide(L)'
;MLVLLETPAGYGLFRVTNSKLLSMDTDEIAEYFQNPDKVQKSVSLEAFLRFKDTKSALVEATALVESKLSKGLSKFIKKNIPNPASESLAVADKVLGGLIKQKYEIDVVYNPKMQEVMRGIRNQLTDLLTGLTEKDMKTMALSLSHSLGRFKLKFSPEKIDTMIIQAVALLDDLDRELNNYAMRLKEWYGWHFPELGKIISDRDVYANCIKVIGFRHCTRDANLQSPPCNIPSEMEAEIKQAAEISMGTEITEEDLKNIIELCDRVLELSEYRESLSTYLKTRMSTIAPNLTYMVGELIGARLISHAGSLMNLAKHPSSTVQILGAEKALFRALKTKKSTPKYGLIYHAAVVGQSAPKLKGKISRILAAKLSLCIRVDALNDQNEPTVAIENKQYVERRLEELSNQLTSGRLSSTGGNKKPSTPSYSPVKSKALGSYDSSMDIVGSKRKPSGDSREEGSPDKRSKH
;
A
#
# COMPACT_ATOMS: atom_id res chain seq x y z
N MET A 1 41.09 38.86 -4.49
CA MET A 1 40.27 38.06 -3.53
C MET A 1 39.44 37.07 -4.32
N LEU A 2 39.35 35.84 -3.84
CA LEU A 2 38.59 34.76 -4.44
C LEU A 2 37.24 34.57 -3.75
N VAL A 3 36.24 34.14 -4.51
CA VAL A 3 34.89 33.87 -4.02
C VAL A 3 34.52 32.46 -4.46
N LEU A 4 34.32 31.57 -3.49
CA LEU A 4 33.83 30.22 -3.74
C LEU A 4 32.31 30.23 -3.78
N LEU A 5 31.75 29.76 -4.89
CA LEU A 5 30.31 29.63 -5.08
C LEU A 5 29.93 28.18 -5.35
N GLU A 6 28.90 27.73 -4.66
CA GLU A 6 28.33 26.40 -4.79
C GLU A 6 27.08 26.49 -5.66
N THR A 7 27.01 25.67 -6.70
CA THR A 7 25.89 25.67 -7.64
C THR A 7 25.39 24.24 -7.88
N PRO A 8 24.14 24.06 -8.34
CA PRO A 8 23.62 22.73 -8.70
C PRO A 8 24.45 22.01 -9.76
N ALA A 9 25.14 22.76 -10.63
CA ALA A 9 25.99 22.22 -11.68
C ALA A 9 27.42 21.92 -11.22
N GLY A 10 27.88 22.48 -10.09
CA GLY A 10 29.27 22.40 -9.69
C GLY A 10 29.76 23.48 -8.73
N TYR A 11 31.07 23.51 -8.51
CA TYR A 11 31.75 24.58 -7.77
C TYR A 11 32.35 25.61 -8.72
N GLY A 12 32.03 26.88 -8.52
CA GLY A 12 32.65 28.00 -9.22
C GLY A 12 33.60 28.77 -8.32
N LEU A 13 34.79 29.07 -8.82
CA LEU A 13 35.76 29.96 -8.19
C LEU A 13 35.84 31.24 -9.02
N PHE A 14 35.45 32.35 -8.40
CA PHE A 14 35.41 33.66 -9.05
C PHE A 14 36.46 34.58 -8.43
N ARG A 15 37.15 35.35 -9.26
CA ARG A 15 38.12 36.36 -8.83
C ARG A 15 37.48 37.73 -8.91
N VAL A 16 37.48 38.44 -7.78
CA VAL A 16 37.05 39.84 -7.72
C VAL A 16 38.28 40.70 -8.02
N THR A 17 38.26 41.37 -9.17
CA THR A 17 39.38 42.20 -9.67
C THR A 17 39.29 43.65 -9.16
N ASN A 18 38.08 44.15 -8.92
CA ASN A 18 37.86 45.53 -8.56
C ASN A 18 37.92 45.75 -7.04
N SER A 19 38.95 46.45 -6.56
CA SER A 19 39.13 46.79 -5.14
C SER A 19 38.03 47.69 -4.58
N LYS A 20 37.33 48.46 -5.43
CA LYS A 20 36.22 49.34 -5.02
C LYS A 20 35.00 48.56 -4.51
N LEU A 21 34.75 47.37 -5.06
CA LEU A 21 33.67 46.49 -4.57
C LEU A 21 33.91 46.00 -3.14
N LEU A 22 35.17 45.96 -2.69
CA LEU A 22 35.53 45.54 -1.35
C LEU A 22 35.35 46.68 -0.32
N SER A 23 35.37 47.93 -0.77
CA SER A 23 35.22 49.12 0.07
C SER A 23 33.79 49.70 0.12
N MET A 24 32.93 49.38 -0.86
CA MET A 24 31.54 49.84 -0.94
C MET A 24 30.68 49.32 0.22
N ASP A 25 29.58 50.03 0.48
CA ASP A 25 28.56 49.60 1.43
C ASP A 25 27.58 48.61 0.81
N THR A 26 26.83 47.89 1.64
CA THR A 26 26.00 46.76 1.23
C THR A 26 24.94 47.12 0.19
N ASP A 27 24.37 48.31 0.30
CA ASP A 27 23.29 48.76 -0.58
C ASP A 27 23.82 49.17 -1.96
N GLU A 28 24.98 49.81 -2.00
CA GLU A 28 25.69 50.17 -3.24
C GLU A 28 26.14 48.95 -4.03
N ILE A 29 26.55 47.88 -3.32
CA ILE A 29 26.90 46.59 -3.94
C ILE A 29 25.68 46.02 -4.66
N ALA A 30 24.51 46.02 -4.04
CA ALA A 30 23.29 45.46 -4.65
C ALA A 30 22.91 46.21 -5.95
N GLU A 31 23.00 47.54 -5.96
CA GLU A 31 22.76 48.35 -7.17
C GLU A 31 23.82 48.11 -8.25
N TYR A 32 25.08 47.94 -7.86
CA TYR A 32 26.17 47.66 -8.78
C TYR A 32 25.94 46.36 -9.57
N PHE A 33 25.47 45.32 -8.88
CA PHE A 33 25.19 44.00 -9.44
C PHE A 33 23.89 43.91 -10.25
N GLN A 34 23.14 45.01 -10.44
CA GLN A 34 22.01 45.03 -11.40
C GLN A 34 22.48 45.13 -12.86
N ASN A 35 23.66 45.70 -13.11
CA ASN A 35 24.17 45.92 -14.46
C ASN A 35 25.15 44.80 -14.87
N PRO A 36 24.86 43.98 -15.90
CA PRO A 36 25.70 42.83 -16.27
C PRO A 36 27.09 43.23 -16.76
N ASP A 37 27.19 44.30 -17.55
CA ASP A 37 28.46 44.77 -18.12
C ASP A 37 29.46 45.24 -17.05
N LYS A 38 28.97 45.77 -15.92
CA LYS A 38 29.81 46.23 -14.81
C LYS A 38 30.38 45.05 -14.03
N VAL A 39 29.60 43.97 -13.91
CA VAL A 39 29.96 42.78 -13.17
C VAL A 39 30.95 41.94 -13.96
N GLN A 40 30.78 41.75 -15.27
CA GLN A 40 31.77 41.05 -16.10
C GLN A 40 33.16 41.69 -16.06
N LYS A 41 33.23 43.02 -15.91
CA LYS A 41 34.50 43.75 -15.74
C LYS A 41 35.12 43.58 -14.36
N SER A 42 34.31 43.32 -13.34
CA SER A 42 34.72 43.34 -11.93
C SER A 42 34.86 41.95 -11.30
N VAL A 43 34.24 40.94 -11.90
CA VAL A 43 34.26 39.55 -11.46
C VAL A 43 34.57 38.68 -12.68
N SER A 44 35.65 37.91 -12.60
CA SER A 44 36.01 36.92 -13.62
C SER A 44 35.91 35.51 -13.06
N LEU A 45 35.49 34.56 -13.90
CA LEU A 45 35.54 33.14 -13.57
C LEU A 45 36.98 32.64 -13.70
N GLU A 46 37.52 32.06 -12.64
CA GLU A 46 38.88 31.51 -12.64
C GLU A 46 38.88 30.01 -12.86
N ALA A 47 37.97 29.30 -12.20
CA ALA A 47 37.81 27.86 -12.39
C ALA A 47 36.37 27.42 -12.13
N PHE A 48 35.91 26.43 -12.87
CA PHE A 48 34.62 25.80 -12.66
C PHE A 48 34.77 24.28 -12.65
N LEU A 49 34.39 23.64 -11.55
CA LEU A 49 34.28 22.18 -11.46
C LEU A 49 32.85 21.75 -11.68
N ARG A 50 32.55 21.28 -12.89
CA ARG A 50 31.27 20.67 -13.21
C ARG A 50 31.14 19.28 -12.59
N PHE A 51 30.00 18.98 -11.98
CA PHE A 51 29.67 17.63 -11.52
C PHE A 51 29.44 16.71 -12.72
N LYS A 52 29.98 15.49 -12.64
CA LYS A 52 29.87 14.51 -13.73
C LYS A 52 28.48 13.88 -13.78
N ASP A 53 27.99 13.48 -12.60
CA ASP A 53 26.73 12.76 -12.44
C ASP A 53 25.87 13.37 -11.32
N THR A 54 24.56 13.15 -11.39
CA THR A 54 23.61 13.53 -10.32
C THR A 54 23.94 12.88 -8.98
N LYS A 55 24.48 11.65 -8.98
CA LYS A 55 24.97 10.96 -7.77
C LYS A 55 26.14 11.71 -7.13
N SER A 56 27.09 12.16 -7.94
CA SER A 56 28.23 12.95 -7.44
C SER A 56 27.76 14.29 -6.90
N ALA A 57 26.85 14.97 -7.60
CA ALA A 57 26.24 16.21 -7.14
C ALA A 57 25.49 16.04 -5.81
N LEU A 58 24.81 14.91 -5.60
CA LEU A 58 24.12 14.59 -4.36
C LEU A 58 25.09 14.39 -3.19
N VAL A 59 26.18 13.64 -3.39
CA VAL A 59 27.20 13.43 -2.34
C VAL A 59 27.86 14.76 -1.94
N GLU A 60 28.17 15.59 -2.92
CA GLU A 60 28.76 16.91 -2.69
C GLU A 60 27.74 17.85 -2.00
N ALA A 61 26.50 17.92 -2.47
CA ALA A 61 25.44 18.74 -1.87
C ALA A 61 25.05 18.29 -0.46
N THR A 62 25.03 17.00 -0.17
CA THR A 62 24.77 16.48 1.19
C THR A 62 25.93 16.83 2.13
N ALA A 63 27.17 16.74 1.68
CA ALA A 63 28.33 17.19 2.46
C ALA A 63 28.27 18.69 2.77
N LEU A 64 27.85 19.51 1.80
CA LEU A 64 27.65 20.95 1.99
C LEU A 64 26.55 21.28 3.00
N VAL A 65 25.41 20.58 2.94
CA VAL A 65 24.31 20.73 3.92
C VAL A 65 24.75 20.34 5.34
N GLU A 66 25.67 19.40 5.47
CA GLU A 66 26.28 19.00 6.74
C GLU A 66 27.52 19.83 7.12
N SER A 67 27.84 20.89 6.36
CA SER A 67 29.04 21.73 6.53
C SER A 67 30.37 20.95 6.57
N LYS A 68 30.46 19.83 5.84
CA LYS A 68 31.64 18.96 5.75
C LYS A 68 32.41 19.22 4.45
N LEU A 69 33.75 19.19 4.54
CA LEU A 69 34.61 19.30 3.37
C LEU A 69 34.65 17.97 2.59
N SER A 70 34.00 17.95 1.44
CA SER A 70 33.98 16.80 0.53
C SER A 70 35.32 16.56 -0.18
N LYS A 71 35.49 15.36 -0.74
CA LYS A 71 36.69 15.00 -1.52
C LYS A 71 36.77 15.80 -2.83
N GLY A 72 35.63 16.08 -3.49
CA GLY A 72 35.58 16.88 -4.70
C GLY A 72 36.03 18.32 -4.47
N LEU A 73 35.42 18.98 -3.48
CA LEU A 73 35.79 20.35 -3.08
C LEU A 73 37.25 20.44 -2.62
N SER A 74 37.72 19.46 -1.83
CA SER A 74 39.11 19.38 -1.39
C SER A 74 40.11 19.34 -2.55
N LYS A 75 39.82 18.58 -3.62
CA LYS A 75 40.67 18.52 -4.81
C LYS A 75 40.60 19.82 -5.64
N PHE A 76 39.43 20.44 -5.69
CA PHE A 76 39.22 21.69 -6.43
C PHE A 76 40.01 22.84 -5.83
N ILE A 77 39.94 23.03 -4.50
CA ILE A 77 40.68 24.08 -3.80
C ILE A 77 42.18 23.90 -4.00
N LYS A 78 42.72 22.69 -3.81
CA LYS A 78 44.14 22.39 -4.01
C LYS A 78 44.64 22.68 -5.43
N LYS A 79 43.80 22.48 -6.45
CA LYS A 79 44.19 22.67 -7.85
C LYS A 79 44.25 24.15 -8.23
N ASN A 80 43.34 24.96 -7.71
CA ASN A 80 43.14 26.33 -8.18
C ASN A 80 43.73 27.40 -7.24
N ILE A 81 44.09 27.05 -6.00
CA ILE A 81 44.75 27.97 -5.06
C ILE A 81 46.12 27.38 -4.68
N PRO A 82 47.16 27.54 -5.53
CA PRO A 82 48.49 27.00 -5.27
C PRO A 82 49.28 27.80 -4.22
N ASN A 83 49.00 29.10 -4.05
CA ASN A 83 49.66 29.99 -3.10
C ASN A 83 48.68 30.47 -2.00
N PRO A 84 48.53 29.72 -0.90
CA PRO A 84 47.53 30.01 0.14
C PRO A 84 47.80 31.30 0.93
N ALA A 85 49.06 31.75 1.01
CA ALA A 85 49.46 32.91 1.81
C ALA A 85 49.18 34.27 1.14
N SER A 86 48.98 34.32 -0.19
CA SER A 86 48.79 35.57 -0.93
C SER A 86 47.33 35.90 -1.24
N GLU A 87 46.40 34.96 -1.00
CA GLU A 87 45.02 35.09 -1.47
C GLU A 87 44.00 34.84 -0.35
N SER A 88 43.03 35.74 -0.25
CA SER A 88 41.87 35.59 0.62
C SER A 88 40.69 34.94 -0.11
N LEU A 89 40.01 34.01 0.56
CA LEU A 89 38.88 33.24 0.02
C LEU A 89 37.59 33.57 0.77
N ALA A 90 36.59 34.10 0.06
CA ALA A 90 35.25 34.27 0.60
C ALA A 90 34.45 32.96 0.47
N VAL A 91 33.84 32.52 1.57
CA VAL A 91 33.01 31.31 1.64
C VAL A 91 31.64 31.64 2.24
N ALA A 92 30.58 31.01 1.73
CA ALA A 92 29.21 31.31 2.14
C ALA A 92 28.87 30.79 3.55
N ASP A 93 29.47 29.68 3.98
CA ASP A 93 29.27 29.07 5.29
C ASP A 93 30.50 29.29 6.20
N LYS A 94 30.26 29.79 7.41
CA LYS A 94 31.28 30.04 8.43
C LYS A 94 31.92 28.74 8.92
N VAL A 95 31.16 27.65 9.08
CA VAL A 95 31.68 26.37 9.59
C VAL A 95 32.59 25.72 8.55
N LEU A 96 32.12 25.64 7.30
CA LEU A 96 32.93 25.17 6.18
C LEU A 96 34.19 26.02 6.00
N GLY A 97 34.06 27.35 6.13
CA GLY A 97 35.19 28.28 6.08
C GLY A 97 36.23 28.01 7.16
N GLY A 98 35.80 27.72 8.40
CA GLY A 98 36.69 27.33 9.50
C GLY A 98 37.49 26.07 9.19
N LEU A 99 36.85 25.05 8.60
CA LEU A 99 37.50 23.81 8.19
C LEU A 99 38.50 24.01 7.04
N ILE A 100 38.18 24.89 6.08
CA ILE A 100 39.08 25.24 4.98
C ILE A 100 40.32 25.98 5.53
N LYS A 101 40.12 26.95 6.42
CA LYS A 101 41.21 27.71 7.07
C LYS A 101 42.15 26.78 7.83
N GLN A 102 41.62 25.83 8.60
CA GLN A 102 42.43 24.85 9.34
C GLN A 102 43.21 23.90 8.43
N LYS A 103 42.65 23.49 7.28
CA LYS A 103 43.24 22.45 6.43
C LYS A 103 44.23 22.97 5.40
N TYR A 104 44.04 24.20 4.93
CA TYR A 104 44.81 24.77 3.82
C TYR A 104 45.56 26.05 4.17
N GLU A 105 45.42 26.55 5.40
CA GLU A 105 46.06 27.79 5.87
C GLU A 105 45.72 29.01 5.00
N ILE A 106 44.58 28.96 4.30
CA ILE A 106 44.05 30.07 3.49
C ILE A 106 43.32 31.04 4.40
N ASP A 107 43.48 32.35 4.19
CA ASP A 107 42.69 33.33 4.91
C ASP A 107 41.25 33.37 4.38
N VAL A 108 40.33 32.80 5.17
CA VAL A 108 38.92 32.72 4.82
C VAL A 108 38.16 33.93 5.38
N VAL A 109 37.45 34.63 4.49
CA VAL A 109 36.66 35.82 4.82
C VAL A 109 35.17 35.47 4.84
N TYR A 110 34.51 35.77 5.96
CA TYR A 110 33.07 35.68 6.12
C TYR A 110 32.54 37.01 6.66
N ASN A 111 32.07 37.87 5.76
CA ASN A 111 31.52 39.19 6.10
C ASN A 111 30.16 39.39 5.39
N PRO A 112 29.21 40.16 5.97
CA PRO A 112 27.95 40.50 5.32
C PRO A 112 28.14 41.12 3.92
N LYS A 113 29.16 41.97 3.75
CA LYS A 113 29.56 42.51 2.45
C LYS A 113 29.86 41.42 1.41
N MET A 114 30.53 40.34 1.83
CA MET A 114 30.89 39.24 0.94
C MET A 114 29.68 38.37 0.58
N GLN A 115 28.69 38.28 1.47
CA GLN A 115 27.43 37.60 1.16
C GLN A 115 26.63 38.34 0.08
N GLU A 116 26.62 39.68 0.11
CA GLU A 116 26.00 40.47 -0.97
C GLU A 116 26.75 40.32 -2.30
N VAL A 117 28.09 40.28 -2.28
CA VAL A 117 28.89 39.98 -3.47
C VAL A 117 28.55 38.58 -4.02
N MET A 118 28.47 37.55 -3.16
CA MET A 118 28.06 36.21 -3.58
C MET A 118 26.63 36.18 -4.13
N ARG A 119 25.71 36.95 -3.54
CA ARG A 119 24.33 37.08 -4.01
C ARG A 119 24.28 37.72 -5.40
N GLY A 120 25.05 38.79 -5.62
CA GLY A 120 25.19 39.44 -6.92
C GLY A 120 25.72 38.48 -7.99
N ILE A 121 26.74 37.70 -7.67
CA ILE A 121 27.29 36.66 -8.55
C ILE A 121 26.24 35.57 -8.86
N ARG A 122 25.42 35.15 -7.88
CA ARG A 122 24.33 34.19 -8.13
C ARG A 122 23.25 34.74 -9.06
N ASN A 123 22.92 36.03 -8.95
CA ASN A 123 21.90 36.65 -9.80
C ASN A 123 22.36 36.71 -11.27
N GLN A 124 23.65 36.91 -11.52
CA GLN A 124 24.21 36.99 -12.88
C GLN A 124 25.00 35.75 -13.29
N LEU A 125 24.71 34.61 -12.66
CA LEU A 125 25.49 33.38 -12.84
C LEU A 125 25.46 32.87 -14.28
N THR A 126 24.35 33.08 -14.99
CA THR A 126 24.16 32.70 -16.40
C THR A 126 25.08 33.48 -17.33
N ASP A 127 25.37 34.73 -17.00
CA ASP A 127 26.16 35.64 -17.84
C ASP A 127 27.66 35.51 -17.53
N LEU A 128 27.98 35.04 -16.32
CA LEU A 128 29.35 34.78 -15.86
C LEU A 128 29.87 33.37 -16.20
N LEU A 129 28.97 32.39 -16.38
CA LEU A 129 29.31 31.03 -16.79
C LEU A 129 29.06 30.83 -18.28
N THR A 130 30.12 30.75 -19.07
CA THR A 130 30.01 30.42 -20.49
C THR A 130 29.63 28.94 -20.68
N GLY A 131 28.57 28.68 -21.46
CA GLY A 131 28.18 27.32 -21.86
C GLY A 131 27.15 26.60 -20.97
N LEU A 132 26.54 27.27 -19.98
CA LEU A 132 25.39 26.77 -19.22
C LEU A 132 24.19 27.69 -19.45
N THR A 133 23.10 27.16 -20.00
CA THR A 133 21.87 27.94 -20.16
C THR A 133 21.10 28.00 -18.84
N GLU A 134 20.27 29.04 -18.66
CA GLU A 134 19.39 29.15 -17.50
C GLU A 134 18.45 27.94 -17.36
N LYS A 135 17.99 27.40 -18.50
CA LYS A 135 17.14 26.20 -18.55
C LYS A 135 17.87 24.97 -17.98
N ASP A 136 19.13 24.78 -18.36
CA ASP A 136 19.93 23.65 -17.88
C ASP A 136 20.15 23.73 -16.37
N MET A 137 20.45 24.94 -15.86
CA MET A 137 20.62 25.18 -14.43
C MET A 137 19.35 24.88 -13.63
N LYS A 138 18.18 25.28 -14.13
CA LYS A 138 16.87 24.95 -13.50
C LYS A 138 16.62 23.45 -13.49
N THR A 139 16.88 22.76 -14.59
CA THR A 139 16.71 21.30 -14.68
C THR A 139 17.66 20.56 -13.73
N MET A 140 18.93 20.98 -13.65
CA MET A 140 19.90 20.41 -12.71
C MET A 140 19.46 20.66 -11.26
N ALA A 141 19.02 21.87 -10.92
CA ALA A 141 18.51 22.20 -9.59
C ALA A 141 17.31 21.34 -9.20
N LEU A 142 16.35 21.15 -10.12
CA LEU A 142 15.18 20.29 -9.91
C LEU A 142 15.59 18.83 -9.66
N SER A 143 16.49 18.30 -10.49
CA SER A 143 16.97 16.91 -10.37
C SER A 143 17.71 16.65 -9.06
N LEU A 144 18.55 17.60 -8.64
CA LEU A 144 19.30 17.53 -7.39
C LEU A 144 18.37 17.66 -6.20
N SER A 145 17.40 18.58 -6.25
CA SER A 145 16.38 18.76 -5.20
C SER A 145 15.56 17.49 -4.97
N HIS A 146 15.07 16.85 -6.04
CA HIS A 146 14.36 15.56 -5.91
C HIS A 146 15.26 14.47 -5.30
N SER A 147 16.52 14.42 -5.71
CA SER A 147 17.46 13.40 -5.23
C SER A 147 17.80 13.61 -3.75
N LEU A 148 18.07 14.85 -3.35
CA LEU A 148 18.36 15.25 -1.98
C LEU A 148 17.14 15.01 -1.08
N GLY A 149 15.93 15.36 -1.54
CA GLY A 149 14.69 15.07 -0.84
C GLY A 149 14.50 13.57 -0.59
N ARG A 150 14.72 12.72 -1.60
CA ARG A 150 14.67 11.25 -1.46
C ARG A 150 15.71 10.70 -0.50
N PHE A 151 16.93 11.22 -0.54
CA PHE A 151 18.02 10.79 0.34
C PHE A 151 17.74 11.17 1.79
N LYS A 152 17.34 12.42 2.04
CA LYS A 152 17.09 12.94 3.39
C LYS A 152 15.86 12.30 4.04
N LEU A 153 14.80 12.08 3.26
CA LEU A 153 13.59 11.42 3.75
C LEU A 153 13.74 9.89 3.85
N LYS A 154 14.93 9.33 3.53
CA LYS A 154 15.27 7.90 3.64
C LYS A 154 14.11 6.98 3.28
N PHE A 155 13.76 6.96 2.00
CA PHE A 155 12.78 6.05 1.39
C PHE A 155 11.34 6.60 1.34
N SER A 156 10.64 6.28 0.24
CA SER A 156 9.21 6.55 0.06
C SER A 156 8.45 5.26 0.43
N PRO A 157 8.06 5.06 1.71
CA PRO A 157 7.27 3.90 2.13
C PRO A 157 5.97 3.74 1.32
N GLU A 158 5.44 4.83 0.77
CA GLU A 158 4.26 4.85 -0.11
C GLU A 158 4.39 3.93 -1.35
N LYS A 159 5.61 3.66 -1.83
CA LYS A 159 5.82 2.79 -3.01
C LYS A 159 5.72 1.30 -2.69
N ILE A 160 5.99 0.88 -1.46
CA ILE A 160 5.89 -0.54 -1.10
C ILE A 160 4.42 -0.95 -1.03
N ASP A 161 3.57 -0.12 -0.41
CA ASP A 161 2.13 -0.36 -0.31
C ASP A 161 1.45 -0.42 -1.68
N THR A 162 1.97 0.35 -2.65
CA THR A 162 1.43 0.36 -4.02
C THR A 162 1.46 -1.05 -4.63
N MET A 163 2.48 -1.87 -4.31
CA MET A 163 2.55 -3.25 -4.80
C MET A 163 1.44 -4.13 -4.23
N ILE A 164 1.08 -3.96 -2.95
CA ILE A 164 -0.05 -4.67 -2.33
C ILE A 164 -1.36 -4.29 -3.01
N ILE A 165 -1.56 -2.99 -3.27
CA ILE A 165 -2.78 -2.46 -3.89
C ILE A 165 -2.98 -3.05 -5.28
N GLN A 166 -1.93 -3.08 -6.10
CA GLN A 166 -1.99 -3.68 -7.43
C GLN A 166 -2.18 -5.20 -7.37
N ALA A 167 -1.50 -5.88 -6.45
CA ALA A 167 -1.63 -7.33 -6.31
C ALA A 167 -3.04 -7.77 -5.91
N VAL A 168 -3.71 -7.06 -4.99
CA VAL A 168 -5.08 -7.42 -4.59
C VAL A 168 -6.11 -7.09 -5.67
N ALA A 169 -5.92 -5.98 -6.40
CA ALA A 169 -6.78 -5.64 -7.54
C ALA A 169 -6.66 -6.71 -8.63
N LEU A 170 -5.44 -7.11 -8.97
CA LEU A 170 -5.18 -8.19 -9.92
C LEU A 170 -5.78 -9.52 -9.45
N LEU A 171 -5.71 -9.84 -8.17
CA LEU A 171 -6.31 -11.06 -7.62
C LEU A 171 -7.84 -11.06 -7.79
N ASP A 172 -8.50 -9.94 -7.50
CA ASP A 172 -9.95 -9.79 -7.68
C ASP A 172 -10.34 -9.85 -9.18
N ASP A 173 -9.52 -9.29 -10.08
CA ASP A 173 -9.71 -9.38 -11.53
C ASP A 173 -9.53 -10.82 -12.04
N LEU A 174 -8.49 -11.54 -11.59
CA LEU A 174 -8.26 -12.94 -11.91
C LEU A 174 -9.42 -13.82 -11.48
N ASP A 175 -9.98 -13.60 -10.27
CA ASP A 175 -11.13 -14.37 -9.80
C ASP A 175 -12.37 -14.17 -10.70
N ARG A 176 -12.56 -12.96 -11.23
CA ARG A 176 -13.64 -12.68 -12.18
C ARG A 176 -13.38 -13.34 -13.54
N GLU A 177 -12.18 -13.20 -14.09
CA GLU A 177 -11.86 -13.76 -15.41
C GLU A 177 -11.80 -15.28 -15.39
N LEU A 178 -11.28 -15.90 -14.33
CA LEU A 178 -11.34 -17.36 -14.16
C LEU A 178 -12.77 -17.88 -14.17
N ASN A 179 -13.71 -17.15 -13.55
CA ASN A 179 -15.13 -17.54 -13.59
C ASN A 179 -15.74 -17.35 -14.98
N ASN A 180 -15.39 -16.27 -15.69
CA ASN A 180 -15.84 -16.05 -17.06
C ASN A 180 -15.33 -17.16 -17.99
N TYR A 181 -14.03 -17.50 -17.92
CA TYR A 181 -13.44 -18.56 -18.72
C TYR A 181 -13.98 -19.94 -18.35
N ALA A 182 -14.21 -20.22 -17.07
CA ALA A 182 -14.83 -21.47 -16.63
C ALA A 182 -16.27 -21.61 -17.18
N MET A 183 -17.07 -20.55 -17.15
CA MET A 183 -18.41 -20.56 -17.74
C MET A 183 -18.35 -20.77 -19.25
N ARG A 184 -17.43 -20.09 -19.95
CA ARG A 184 -17.23 -20.25 -21.39
C ARG A 184 -16.80 -21.67 -21.75
N LEU A 185 -15.90 -22.27 -20.97
CA LEU A 185 -15.44 -23.64 -21.15
C LEU A 185 -16.59 -24.65 -20.95
N LYS A 186 -17.44 -24.45 -19.92
CA LYS A 186 -18.63 -25.28 -19.68
C LYS A 186 -19.64 -25.19 -20.81
N GLU A 187 -19.87 -24.01 -21.38
CA GLU A 187 -20.75 -23.86 -22.53
C GLU A 187 -20.17 -24.49 -23.81
N TRP A 188 -18.88 -24.29 -24.06
CA TRP A 188 -18.23 -24.76 -25.29
C TRP A 188 -18.11 -26.29 -25.32
N TYR A 189 -17.57 -26.90 -24.25
CA TYR A 189 -17.50 -28.34 -24.15
C TYR A 189 -18.85 -28.99 -23.84
N GLY A 190 -19.76 -28.26 -23.20
CA GLY A 190 -21.13 -28.70 -22.95
C GLY A 190 -21.95 -28.95 -24.22
N TRP A 191 -21.54 -28.41 -25.37
CA TRP A 191 -22.15 -28.78 -26.66
C TRP A 191 -21.85 -30.24 -27.04
N HIS A 192 -20.63 -30.70 -26.72
CA HIS A 192 -20.19 -32.09 -26.94
C HIS A 192 -20.63 -33.04 -25.82
N PHE A 193 -20.46 -32.64 -24.56
CA PHE A 193 -20.78 -33.46 -23.39
C PHE A 193 -21.47 -32.62 -22.29
N PRO A 194 -22.79 -32.36 -22.41
CA PRO A 194 -23.51 -31.47 -21.51
C PRO A 194 -23.66 -32.00 -20.09
N GLU A 195 -23.63 -33.31 -19.89
CA GLU A 195 -23.80 -33.94 -18.58
C GLU A 195 -22.59 -33.71 -17.65
N LEU A 196 -21.39 -33.59 -18.20
CA LEU A 196 -20.16 -33.40 -17.43
C LEU A 196 -20.21 -32.14 -16.56
N GLY A 197 -20.78 -31.04 -17.09
CA GLY A 197 -20.89 -29.77 -16.37
C GLY A 197 -21.88 -29.80 -15.20
N LYS A 198 -22.78 -30.79 -15.15
CA LYS A 198 -23.73 -31.00 -14.04
C LYS A 198 -23.11 -31.82 -12.91
N ILE A 199 -22.26 -32.79 -13.26
CA ILE A 199 -21.57 -33.66 -12.31
C ILE A 199 -20.44 -32.89 -11.62
N ILE A 200 -19.62 -32.18 -12.40
CA ILE A 200 -18.44 -31.48 -11.87
C ILE A 200 -18.75 -30.00 -11.62
N SER A 201 -18.73 -29.63 -10.34
CA SER A 201 -18.95 -28.25 -9.90
C SER A 201 -17.68 -27.40 -10.01
N ASP A 202 -16.53 -27.95 -9.60
CA ASP A 202 -15.24 -27.23 -9.55
C ASP A 202 -14.68 -26.97 -10.96
N ARG A 203 -14.24 -25.74 -11.20
CA ARG A 203 -13.73 -25.27 -12.49
C ARG A 203 -12.38 -25.89 -12.86
N ASP A 204 -11.48 -26.08 -11.89
CA ASP A 204 -10.12 -26.55 -12.16
C ASP A 204 -10.15 -28.06 -12.42
N VAL A 205 -10.95 -28.80 -11.63
CA VAL A 205 -11.22 -30.23 -11.86
C VAL A 205 -11.90 -30.43 -13.21
N TYR A 206 -12.86 -29.58 -13.58
CA TYR A 206 -13.55 -29.66 -14.87
C TYR A 206 -12.60 -29.47 -16.06
N ALA A 207 -11.71 -28.48 -16.00
CA ALA A 207 -10.70 -28.25 -17.04
C ALA A 207 -9.73 -29.44 -17.16
N ASN A 208 -9.26 -29.99 -16.04
CA ASN A 208 -8.42 -31.19 -16.04
C ASN A 208 -9.14 -32.41 -16.63
N CYS A 209 -10.43 -32.59 -16.35
CA CYS A 209 -11.20 -33.71 -16.90
C CYS A 209 -11.34 -33.62 -18.41
N ILE A 210 -11.61 -32.43 -18.96
CA ILE A 210 -11.69 -32.25 -20.40
C ILE A 210 -10.36 -32.61 -21.08
N LYS A 211 -9.22 -32.24 -20.47
CA LYS A 211 -7.90 -32.60 -21.00
C LYS A 211 -7.63 -34.11 -21.01
N VAL A 212 -8.10 -34.83 -20.00
CA VAL A 212 -7.92 -36.30 -19.89
C VAL A 212 -8.91 -37.06 -20.77
N ILE A 213 -10.16 -36.62 -20.83
CA ILE A 213 -11.21 -37.28 -21.62
C ILE A 213 -11.02 -37.01 -23.11
N GLY A 214 -10.76 -35.76 -23.50
CA GLY A 214 -10.77 -35.33 -24.89
C GLY A 214 -12.15 -35.53 -25.51
N PHE A 215 -12.28 -36.51 -26.41
CA PHE A 215 -13.56 -36.88 -27.01
C PHE A 215 -14.40 -37.76 -26.09
N ARG A 216 -15.73 -37.64 -26.20
CA ARG A 216 -16.69 -38.44 -25.41
C ARG A 216 -16.46 -39.96 -25.52
N HIS A 217 -16.06 -40.47 -26.68
CA HIS A 217 -15.81 -41.90 -26.87
C HIS A 217 -14.60 -42.42 -26.06
N CYS A 218 -13.61 -41.55 -25.80
CA CYS A 218 -12.43 -41.87 -25.00
C CYS A 218 -12.73 -41.94 -23.49
N THR A 219 -13.93 -41.55 -23.05
CA THR A 219 -14.32 -41.57 -21.62
C THR A 219 -14.30 -42.99 -21.02
N ARG A 220 -14.49 -44.04 -21.82
CA ARG A 220 -14.46 -45.44 -21.33
C ARG A 220 -13.07 -45.85 -20.85
N ASP A 221 -12.05 -45.44 -21.59
CA ASP A 221 -10.65 -45.82 -21.35
C ASP A 221 -9.90 -44.78 -20.48
N ALA A 222 -10.50 -43.61 -20.26
CA ALA A 222 -9.94 -42.56 -19.41
C ALA A 222 -9.93 -42.98 -17.92
N ASN A 223 -8.76 -42.84 -17.30
CA ASN A 223 -8.59 -42.95 -15.84
C ASN A 223 -8.72 -41.58 -15.20
N LEU A 224 -9.87 -41.29 -14.61
CA LEU A 224 -10.16 -39.98 -13.97
C LEU A 224 -9.75 -39.94 -12.48
N GLN A 225 -9.31 -41.07 -11.93
CA GLN A 225 -8.86 -41.21 -10.54
C GLN A 225 -7.43 -40.72 -10.33
N SER A 226 -6.58 -40.81 -11.37
CA SER A 226 -5.19 -40.37 -11.30
C SER A 226 -5.08 -38.84 -11.35
N PRO A 227 -4.06 -38.25 -10.72
CA PRO A 227 -3.76 -36.84 -10.89
C PRO A 227 -3.57 -36.53 -12.38
N PRO A 228 -4.19 -35.44 -12.89
CA PRO A 228 -4.58 -34.23 -12.14
C PRO A 228 -6.06 -34.11 -11.73
N CYS A 229 -6.95 -35.06 -12.05
CA CYS A 229 -8.39 -34.92 -11.80
C CYS A 229 -8.81 -35.28 -10.37
N ASN A 230 -8.16 -36.25 -9.73
CA ASN A 230 -8.42 -36.73 -8.36
C ASN A 230 -9.92 -36.89 -8.03
N ILE A 231 -10.71 -37.42 -8.96
CA ILE A 231 -12.15 -37.60 -8.77
C ILE A 231 -12.42 -38.90 -7.98
N PRO A 232 -13.32 -38.90 -6.99
CA PRO A 232 -13.81 -40.10 -6.32
C PRO A 232 -14.39 -41.13 -7.31
N SER A 233 -14.19 -42.42 -7.02
CA SER A 233 -14.66 -43.52 -7.89
C SER A 233 -16.16 -43.49 -8.19
N GLU A 234 -16.99 -42.93 -7.30
CA GLU A 234 -18.44 -42.80 -7.51
C GLU A 234 -18.76 -41.82 -8.65
N MET A 235 -18.12 -40.64 -8.65
CA MET A 235 -18.31 -39.62 -9.68
C MET A 235 -17.74 -40.06 -11.03
N GLU A 236 -16.64 -40.81 -11.04
CA GLU A 236 -16.10 -41.37 -12.29
C GLU A 236 -17.08 -42.37 -12.94
N ALA A 237 -17.69 -43.26 -12.15
CA ALA A 237 -18.68 -44.20 -12.66
C ALA A 237 -19.90 -43.46 -13.24
N GLU A 238 -20.35 -42.40 -12.57
CA GLU A 238 -21.43 -41.53 -13.06
C GLU A 238 -21.05 -40.84 -14.38
N ILE A 239 -19.81 -40.33 -14.52
CA ILE A 239 -19.33 -39.73 -15.77
C ILE A 239 -19.29 -40.75 -16.91
N LYS A 240 -18.82 -41.98 -16.65
CA LYS A 240 -18.76 -43.06 -17.64
C LYS A 240 -20.17 -43.47 -18.10
N GLN A 241 -21.12 -43.61 -17.17
CA GLN A 241 -22.52 -43.88 -17.50
C GLN A 241 -23.16 -42.72 -18.28
N ALA A 242 -22.89 -41.48 -17.87
CA ALA A 242 -23.39 -40.29 -18.55
C ALA A 242 -22.84 -40.19 -19.98
N ALA A 243 -21.60 -40.61 -20.23
CA ALA A 243 -21.01 -40.62 -21.57
C ALA A 243 -21.70 -41.61 -22.52
N GLU A 244 -22.17 -42.77 -22.02
CA GLU A 244 -22.92 -43.75 -22.82
C GLU A 244 -24.33 -43.27 -23.18
N ILE A 245 -24.97 -42.50 -22.29
CA ILE A 245 -26.35 -42.00 -22.45
C ILE A 245 -26.37 -40.59 -23.08
N SER A 246 -25.22 -39.94 -23.21
CA SER A 246 -25.12 -38.53 -23.62
C SER A 246 -25.70 -38.29 -25.02
N MET A 247 -26.50 -37.25 -25.13
CA MET A 247 -27.11 -36.79 -26.38
C MET A 247 -26.34 -35.63 -27.04
N GLY A 248 -25.12 -35.35 -26.58
CA GLY A 248 -24.29 -34.27 -27.13
C GLY A 248 -23.84 -34.51 -28.58
N THR A 249 -23.45 -33.44 -29.26
CA THR A 249 -23.06 -33.44 -30.68
C THR A 249 -21.61 -33.86 -30.87
N GLU A 250 -21.27 -34.43 -32.02
CA GLU A 250 -19.86 -34.70 -32.36
C GLU A 250 -19.16 -33.40 -32.76
N ILE A 251 -17.91 -33.23 -32.30
CA ILE A 251 -17.07 -32.07 -32.56
C ILE A 251 -15.88 -32.45 -33.43
N THR A 252 -15.29 -31.47 -34.11
CA THR A 252 -14.09 -31.69 -34.92
C THR A 252 -12.83 -31.72 -34.05
N GLU A 253 -11.74 -32.29 -34.56
CA GLU A 253 -10.43 -32.26 -33.89
C GLU A 253 -9.89 -30.83 -33.72
N GLU A 254 -10.20 -29.93 -34.65
CA GLU A 254 -9.79 -28.53 -34.57
C GLU A 254 -10.50 -27.82 -33.42
N ASP A 255 -11.80 -28.05 -33.27
CA ASP A 255 -12.58 -27.52 -32.14
C ASP A 255 -12.07 -28.06 -30.81
N LEU A 256 -11.78 -29.36 -30.73
CA LEU A 256 -11.26 -29.97 -29.51
C LEU A 256 -9.89 -29.40 -29.12
N LYS A 257 -9.00 -29.15 -30.09
CA LYS A 257 -7.70 -28.51 -29.83
C LYS A 257 -7.86 -27.12 -29.20
N ASN A 258 -8.77 -26.31 -29.73
CA ASN A 258 -9.05 -24.97 -29.20
C ASN A 258 -9.65 -25.03 -27.77
N ILE A 259 -10.52 -26.01 -27.50
CA ILE A 259 -11.08 -26.24 -26.16
C ILE A 259 -9.98 -26.64 -25.16
N ILE A 260 -9.08 -27.55 -25.56
CA ILE A 260 -7.95 -27.98 -24.73
C ILE A 260 -7.02 -26.79 -24.43
N GLU A 261 -6.73 -25.93 -25.42
CA GLU A 261 -5.94 -24.72 -25.19
C GLU A 261 -6.62 -23.78 -24.18
N LEU A 262 -7.95 -23.64 -24.24
CA LEU A 262 -8.69 -22.88 -23.23
C LEU A 262 -8.58 -23.52 -21.83
N CYS A 263 -8.60 -24.86 -21.73
CA CYS A 263 -8.35 -25.56 -20.46
C CYS A 263 -6.96 -25.24 -19.91
N ASP A 264 -5.93 -25.22 -20.76
CA ASP A 264 -4.55 -24.87 -20.37
C ASP A 264 -4.48 -23.46 -19.79
N ARG A 265 -5.14 -22.49 -20.43
CA ARG A 265 -5.19 -21.11 -19.94
C ARG A 265 -5.92 -20.97 -18.61
N VAL A 266 -7.01 -21.72 -18.40
CA VAL A 266 -7.72 -21.71 -17.11
C VAL A 266 -6.83 -22.24 -16.00
N LEU A 267 -6.11 -23.35 -16.24
CA LEU A 267 -5.21 -23.95 -15.26
C LEU A 267 -4.01 -23.04 -14.96
N GLU A 268 -3.36 -22.49 -15.99
CA GLU A 268 -2.25 -21.54 -15.85
C GLU A 268 -2.66 -20.31 -15.02
N LEU A 269 -3.85 -19.75 -15.30
CA LEU A 269 -4.38 -18.62 -14.52
C LEU A 269 -4.72 -19.00 -13.08
N SER A 270 -5.18 -20.23 -12.82
CA SER A 270 -5.46 -20.71 -11.46
C SER A 270 -4.17 -20.88 -10.65
N GLU A 271 -3.12 -21.46 -11.25
CA GLU A 271 -1.78 -21.55 -10.66
C GLU A 271 -1.19 -20.16 -10.38
N TYR A 272 -1.31 -19.24 -11.34
CA TYR A 272 -0.84 -17.86 -11.16
C TYR A 272 -1.57 -17.15 -10.02
N ARG A 273 -2.89 -17.38 -9.88
CA ARG A 273 -3.70 -16.86 -8.76
C ARG A 273 -3.21 -17.39 -7.41
N GLU A 274 -2.87 -18.68 -7.31
CA GLU A 274 -2.31 -19.25 -6.07
C GLU A 274 -0.94 -18.67 -5.73
N SER A 275 -0.07 -18.54 -6.73
CA SER A 275 1.24 -17.90 -6.60
C SER A 275 1.11 -16.45 -6.12
N LEU A 276 0.18 -15.69 -6.71
CA LEU A 276 -0.09 -14.30 -6.32
C LEU A 276 -0.65 -14.20 -4.89
N SER A 277 -1.49 -15.15 -4.47
CA SER A 277 -2.00 -15.23 -3.10
C SER A 277 -0.87 -15.45 -2.09
N THR A 278 0.05 -16.38 -2.39
CA THR A 278 1.22 -16.67 -1.55
C THR A 278 2.17 -15.47 -1.48
N TYR A 279 2.39 -14.80 -2.62
CA TYR A 279 3.15 -13.55 -2.69
C TYR A 279 2.53 -12.47 -1.81
N LEU A 280 1.21 -12.25 -1.92
CA LEU A 280 0.48 -11.26 -1.14
C LEU A 280 0.57 -11.56 0.37
N LYS A 281 0.47 -12.83 0.77
CA LYS A 281 0.61 -13.26 2.17
C LYS A 281 1.98 -12.92 2.75
N THR A 282 3.04 -13.26 2.03
CA THR A 282 4.42 -12.98 2.47
C THR A 282 4.67 -11.47 2.58
N ARG A 283 4.22 -10.70 1.58
CA ARG A 283 4.36 -9.24 1.57
C ARG A 283 3.56 -8.58 2.68
N MET A 284 2.30 -8.98 2.87
CA MET A 284 1.46 -8.39 3.90
C MET A 284 2.02 -8.65 5.30
N SER A 285 2.53 -9.87 5.56
CA SER A 285 3.18 -10.18 6.84
C SER A 285 4.43 -9.33 7.11
N THR A 286 5.09 -8.84 6.05
CA THR A 286 6.27 -7.98 6.19
C THR A 286 5.90 -6.51 6.39
N ILE A 287 4.81 -6.05 5.75
CA ILE A 287 4.44 -4.62 5.70
C ILE A 287 3.43 -4.25 6.80
N ALA A 288 2.44 -5.11 7.05
CA ALA A 288 1.38 -4.85 8.02
C ALA A 288 1.07 -6.13 8.83
N PRO A 289 2.00 -6.56 9.71
CA PRO A 289 1.83 -7.77 10.53
C PRO A 289 0.66 -7.65 11.51
N ASN A 290 0.44 -6.48 12.13
CA ASN A 290 -0.64 -6.32 13.10
C ASN A 290 -2.02 -6.37 12.44
N LEU A 291 -2.17 -5.72 11.27
CA LEU A 291 -3.38 -5.77 10.45
C LEU A 291 -3.69 -7.20 10.01
N THR A 292 -2.68 -7.92 9.51
CA THR A 292 -2.80 -9.31 9.08
C THR A 292 -3.29 -10.20 10.20
N TYR A 293 -2.72 -10.09 11.39
CA TYR A 293 -3.08 -10.94 12.52
C TYR A 293 -4.54 -10.73 12.99
N MET A 294 -5.05 -9.49 12.85
CA MET A 294 -6.40 -9.11 13.28
C MET A 294 -7.50 -9.57 12.32
N VAL A 295 -7.35 -9.35 11.00
CA VAL A 295 -8.42 -9.57 10.00
C VAL A 295 -8.05 -10.55 8.89
N GLY A 296 -6.79 -10.97 8.78
CA GLY A 296 -6.27 -11.80 7.70
C GLY A 296 -5.71 -10.97 6.53
N GLU A 297 -4.91 -11.62 5.70
CA GLU A 297 -4.12 -11.02 4.63
C GLU A 297 -5.00 -10.39 3.55
N LEU A 298 -6.01 -11.13 3.06
CA LEU A 298 -6.88 -10.70 1.96
C LEU A 298 -7.73 -9.49 2.35
N ILE A 299 -8.31 -9.51 3.55
CA ILE A 299 -9.14 -8.41 4.03
C ILE A 299 -8.27 -7.18 4.34
N GLY A 300 -7.10 -7.39 4.95
CA GLY A 300 -6.10 -6.34 5.15
C GLY A 300 -5.70 -5.66 3.84
N ALA A 301 -5.42 -6.45 2.80
CA ALA A 301 -5.07 -5.94 1.47
C ALA A 301 -6.19 -5.12 0.84
N ARG A 302 -7.44 -5.62 0.91
CA ARG A 302 -8.60 -4.88 0.39
C ARG A 302 -8.84 -3.57 1.14
N LEU A 303 -8.62 -3.53 2.46
CA LEU A 303 -8.71 -2.30 3.25
C LEU A 303 -7.66 -1.27 2.83
N ILE A 304 -6.42 -1.69 2.60
CA ILE A 304 -5.34 -0.81 2.11
C ILE A 304 -5.67 -0.31 0.71
N SER A 305 -6.13 -1.19 -0.19
CA SER A 305 -6.50 -0.85 -1.56
C SER A 305 -7.61 0.20 -1.63
N HIS A 306 -8.70 0.01 -0.88
CA HIS A 306 -9.78 0.99 -0.82
C HIS A 306 -9.35 2.34 -0.22
N ALA A 307 -8.38 2.36 0.69
CA ALA A 307 -7.85 3.60 1.26
C ALA A 307 -6.75 4.26 0.40
N GLY A 308 -6.22 3.55 -0.60
CA GLY A 308 -5.17 3.99 -1.53
C GLY A 308 -3.74 3.98 -0.98
N SER A 309 -3.53 3.82 0.32
CA SER A 309 -2.21 3.64 0.96
C SER A 309 -2.41 3.23 2.43
N LEU A 310 -1.44 2.52 3.02
CA LEU A 310 -1.45 2.18 4.43
C LEU A 310 -1.45 3.43 5.32
N MET A 311 -0.69 4.47 4.93
CA MET A 311 -0.65 5.75 5.64
C MET A 311 -1.99 6.48 5.60
N ASN A 312 -2.69 6.44 4.46
CA ASN A 312 -4.04 6.99 4.37
C ASN A 312 -5.01 6.19 5.21
N LEU A 313 -4.93 4.86 5.21
CA LEU A 313 -5.74 4.01 6.07
C LEU A 313 -5.52 4.33 7.56
N ALA A 314 -4.28 4.59 7.99
CA ALA A 314 -3.95 4.97 9.37
C ALA A 314 -4.59 6.30 9.81
N LYS A 315 -4.73 7.25 8.87
CA LYS A 315 -5.39 8.56 9.10
C LYS A 315 -6.90 8.45 9.22
N HIS A 316 -7.53 7.40 8.68
CA HIS A 316 -8.97 7.24 8.78
C HIS A 316 -9.41 7.03 10.24
N PRO A 317 -10.55 7.61 10.66
CA PRO A 317 -11.13 7.31 11.95
C PRO A 317 -11.74 5.90 11.95
N SER A 318 -11.91 5.32 13.14
CA SER A 318 -12.46 3.96 13.29
C SER A 318 -13.87 3.80 12.74
N SER A 319 -14.69 4.85 12.77
CA SER A 319 -16.02 4.87 12.15
C SER A 319 -15.98 4.73 10.63
N THR A 320 -14.98 5.31 9.97
CA THR A 320 -14.79 5.16 8.51
C THR A 320 -14.25 3.78 8.19
N VAL A 321 -13.29 3.28 8.96
CA VAL A 321 -12.76 1.92 8.82
C VAL A 321 -13.88 0.88 8.96
N GLN A 322 -14.83 1.07 9.88
CA GLN A 322 -15.99 0.18 10.06
C GLN A 322 -16.84 -0.01 8.79
N ILE A 323 -17.04 1.05 8.01
CA ILE A 323 -17.95 1.09 6.87
C ILE A 323 -17.23 1.05 5.51
N LEU A 324 -15.91 0.91 5.52
CA LEU A 324 -15.06 0.90 4.33
C LEU A 324 -15.47 -0.23 3.38
N GLY A 325 -15.70 0.08 2.11
CA GLY A 325 -16.28 -0.80 1.07
C GLY A 325 -17.81 -0.81 0.99
N ALA A 326 -18.52 -0.17 1.92
CA ALA A 326 -19.98 0.00 1.89
C ALA A 326 -20.42 1.44 1.57
N GLU A 327 -19.53 2.27 1.01
CA GLU A 327 -19.75 3.71 0.80
C GLU A 327 -20.94 3.96 -0.12
N LYS A 328 -21.06 3.20 -1.22
CA LYS A 328 -22.19 3.33 -2.16
C LYS A 328 -23.54 3.10 -1.47
N ALA A 329 -23.61 2.08 -0.61
CA ALA A 329 -24.81 1.76 0.15
C ALA A 329 -25.09 2.83 1.22
N LEU A 330 -24.05 3.35 1.87
CA LEU A 330 -24.14 4.44 2.82
C LEU A 330 -24.69 5.72 2.19
N PHE A 331 -24.13 6.16 1.06
CA PHE A 331 -24.59 7.37 0.37
C PHE A 331 -26.01 7.20 -0.17
N ARG A 332 -26.37 6.02 -0.66
CA ARG A 332 -27.75 5.73 -1.07
C ARG A 332 -28.72 5.78 0.12
N ALA A 333 -28.34 5.23 1.27
CA ALA A 333 -29.16 5.27 2.48
C ALA A 333 -29.35 6.71 3.00
N LEU A 334 -28.29 7.52 2.98
CA LEU A 334 -28.35 8.94 3.36
C LEU A 334 -29.27 9.74 2.44
N LYS A 335 -29.16 9.54 1.12
CA LYS A 335 -30.05 10.19 0.13
C LYS A 335 -31.51 9.76 0.29
N THR A 336 -31.75 8.50 0.61
CA THR A 336 -33.11 7.95 0.76
C THR A 336 -33.66 8.00 2.19
N LYS A 337 -32.90 8.61 3.13
CA LYS A 337 -33.19 8.63 4.59
C LYS A 337 -33.52 7.24 5.16
N LYS A 338 -32.92 6.18 4.60
CA LYS A 338 -33.04 4.79 5.06
C LYS A 338 -31.92 4.45 6.06
N SER A 339 -32.03 3.31 6.72
CA SER A 339 -31.02 2.83 7.65
C SER A 339 -29.66 2.68 6.97
N THR A 340 -28.62 3.23 7.59
CA THR A 340 -27.24 3.14 7.10
C THR A 340 -26.66 1.75 7.34
N PRO A 341 -25.74 1.29 6.46
CA PRO A 341 -25.02 0.04 6.67
C PRO A 341 -24.16 0.12 7.94
N LYS A 342 -24.09 -0.99 8.67
CA LYS A 342 -23.36 -1.08 9.95
C LYS A 342 -21.94 -1.62 9.81
N TYR A 343 -21.57 -2.15 8.64
CA TYR A 343 -20.30 -2.80 8.37
C TYR A 343 -20.00 -2.75 6.86
N GLY A 344 -18.72 -2.76 6.50
CA GLY A 344 -18.23 -2.91 5.13
C GLY A 344 -17.38 -4.18 4.97
N LEU A 345 -16.16 -4.05 4.45
CA LEU A 345 -15.23 -5.16 4.18
C LEU A 345 -14.91 -6.01 5.42
N ILE A 346 -14.90 -5.39 6.61
CA ILE A 346 -14.63 -6.05 7.88
C ILE A 346 -15.73 -7.06 8.26
N TYR A 347 -16.87 -7.05 7.57
CA TYR A 347 -17.92 -8.07 7.76
C TYR A 347 -17.42 -9.50 7.49
N HIS A 348 -16.47 -9.64 6.55
CA HIS A 348 -15.91 -10.93 6.16
C HIS A 348 -14.80 -11.41 7.11
N ALA A 349 -14.40 -10.61 8.10
CA ALA A 349 -13.41 -11.04 9.08
C ALA A 349 -13.96 -12.18 9.94
N ALA A 350 -13.12 -13.17 10.26
CA ALA A 350 -13.52 -14.39 10.98
C ALA A 350 -14.31 -14.09 12.28
N VAL A 351 -13.82 -13.12 13.07
CA VAL A 351 -14.44 -12.73 14.36
C VAL A 351 -15.86 -12.15 14.18
N VAL A 352 -16.10 -11.40 13.11
CA VAL A 352 -17.43 -10.83 12.80
C VAL A 352 -18.33 -11.87 12.14
N GLY A 353 -17.75 -12.76 11.32
CA GLY A 353 -18.45 -13.87 10.67
C GLY A 353 -19.08 -14.83 11.67
N GLN A 354 -18.34 -15.19 12.73
CA GLN A 354 -18.78 -16.08 13.81
C GLN A 354 -19.82 -15.45 14.74
N SER A 355 -19.94 -14.12 14.75
CA SER A 355 -20.84 -13.41 15.65
C SER A 355 -22.32 -13.59 15.26
N ALA A 356 -23.21 -13.70 16.25
CA ALA A 356 -24.65 -13.73 16.02
C ALA A 356 -25.15 -12.47 15.26
N PRO A 357 -26.15 -12.55 14.35
CA PRO A 357 -26.60 -11.44 13.51
C PRO A 357 -26.92 -10.14 14.27
N LYS A 358 -27.50 -10.26 15.47
CA LYS A 358 -27.82 -9.11 16.34
C LYS A 358 -26.58 -8.40 16.91
N LEU A 359 -25.48 -9.13 17.08
CA LEU A 359 -24.23 -8.67 17.69
C LEU A 359 -23.21 -8.18 16.67
N LYS A 360 -23.32 -8.58 15.39
CA LYS A 360 -22.36 -8.23 14.32
C LYS A 360 -22.04 -6.74 14.25
N GLY A 361 -23.03 -5.87 14.40
CA GLY A 361 -22.80 -4.41 14.39
C GLY A 361 -22.03 -3.88 15.60
N LYS A 362 -22.19 -4.51 16.78
CA LYS A 362 -21.44 -4.15 18.00
C LYS A 362 -19.99 -4.64 17.88
N ILE A 363 -19.79 -5.88 17.47
CA ILE A 363 -18.46 -6.49 17.30
C ILE A 363 -17.67 -5.79 16.19
N SER A 364 -18.30 -5.50 15.05
CA SER A 364 -17.65 -4.77 13.95
C SER A 364 -17.13 -3.39 14.38
N ARG A 365 -17.85 -2.66 15.25
CA ARG A 365 -17.39 -1.39 15.82
C ARG A 365 -16.17 -1.56 16.73
N ILE A 366 -16.19 -2.58 17.60
CA ILE A 366 -15.09 -2.86 18.53
C ILE A 366 -13.85 -3.29 17.74
N LEU A 367 -14.04 -4.18 16.76
CA LEU A 367 -12.99 -4.61 15.86
C LEU A 367 -12.41 -3.43 15.09
N ALA A 368 -13.23 -2.57 14.47
CA ALA A 368 -12.74 -1.39 13.76
C ALA A 368 -11.94 -0.44 14.66
N ALA A 369 -12.36 -0.23 15.92
CA ALA A 369 -11.64 0.60 16.87
C ALA A 369 -10.25 0.03 17.21
N LYS A 370 -10.15 -1.28 17.44
CA LYS A 370 -8.86 -1.94 17.69
C LYS A 370 -8.00 -2.06 16.44
N LEU A 371 -8.63 -2.31 15.30
CA LEU A 371 -7.98 -2.39 13.99
C LEU A 371 -7.33 -1.06 13.62
N SER A 372 -7.99 0.07 13.82
CA SER A 372 -7.40 1.39 13.58
C SER A 372 -6.15 1.67 14.42
N LEU A 373 -6.06 1.11 15.63
CA LEU A 373 -4.84 1.21 16.44
C LEU A 373 -3.72 0.36 15.83
N CYS A 374 -4.01 -0.88 15.48
CA CYS A 374 -3.04 -1.78 14.83
C CYS A 374 -2.51 -1.20 13.51
N ILE A 375 -3.39 -0.63 12.67
CA ILE A 375 -3.01 -0.01 11.39
C ILE A 375 -2.06 1.17 11.61
N ARG A 376 -2.30 2.00 12.64
CA ARG A 376 -1.41 3.14 12.95
C ARG A 376 -0.05 2.69 13.44
N VAL A 377 0.00 1.59 14.19
CA VAL A 377 1.27 0.98 14.60
C VAL A 377 2.00 0.45 13.37
N ASP A 378 1.34 -0.31 12.51
CA ASP A 378 1.95 -0.82 11.26
C ASP A 378 2.44 0.30 10.33
N ALA A 379 1.72 1.43 10.26
CA ALA A 379 2.08 2.53 9.36
C ALA A 379 3.22 3.44 9.85
N LEU A 380 3.44 3.50 11.17
CA LEU A 380 4.37 4.46 11.80
C LEU A 380 5.53 3.81 12.55
N ASN A 381 5.41 2.52 12.89
CA ASN A 381 6.42 1.79 13.63
C ASN A 381 7.21 0.88 12.67
N ASP A 382 8.53 0.82 12.87
CA ASP A 382 9.42 -0.02 12.04
C ASP A 382 9.55 -1.47 12.57
N GLN A 383 8.73 -1.84 13.56
CA GLN A 383 8.74 -3.17 14.15
C GLN A 383 7.85 -4.15 13.37
N ASN A 384 8.43 -5.28 12.98
CA ASN A 384 7.75 -6.30 12.17
C ASN A 384 6.97 -7.34 13.00
N GLU A 385 6.95 -7.21 14.33
CA GLU A 385 6.27 -8.18 15.20
C GLU A 385 4.83 -7.75 15.55
N PRO A 386 3.84 -8.66 15.52
CA PRO A 386 2.44 -8.35 15.77
C PRO A 386 2.11 -8.24 17.28
N THR A 387 2.93 -7.56 18.08
CA THR A 387 2.78 -7.48 19.54
C THR A 387 1.45 -6.86 19.96
N VAL A 388 1.10 -5.72 19.35
CA VAL A 388 -0.14 -4.97 19.64
C VAL A 388 -1.39 -5.70 19.15
N ALA A 389 -1.28 -6.44 18.05
CA ALA A 389 -2.40 -7.20 17.52
C ALA A 389 -2.78 -8.40 18.39
N ILE A 390 -1.83 -9.06 19.06
CA ILE A 390 -2.10 -10.21 19.92
C ILE A 390 -3.03 -9.81 21.08
N GLU A 391 -2.67 -8.78 21.83
CA GLU A 391 -3.46 -8.28 22.96
C GLU A 391 -4.85 -7.80 22.51
N ASN A 392 -4.90 -7.06 21.40
CA ASN A 392 -6.15 -6.52 20.89
C ASN A 392 -7.07 -7.59 20.32
N LYS A 393 -6.54 -8.64 19.69
CA LYS A 393 -7.34 -9.77 19.20
C LYS A 393 -7.97 -10.53 20.36
N GLN A 394 -7.19 -10.85 21.38
CA GLN A 394 -7.69 -11.48 22.61
C GLN A 394 -8.79 -10.64 23.28
N TYR A 395 -8.64 -9.31 23.29
CA TYR A 395 -9.68 -8.41 23.80
C TYR A 395 -10.99 -8.51 23.00
N VAL A 396 -10.91 -8.53 21.66
CA VAL A 396 -12.11 -8.65 20.81
C VAL A 396 -12.77 -10.02 20.97
N GLU A 397 -11.98 -11.10 21.03
CA GLU A 397 -12.46 -12.48 21.23
C GLU A 397 -13.15 -12.65 22.60
N ARG A 398 -12.52 -12.18 23.69
CA ARG A 398 -13.14 -12.18 25.02
C ARG A 398 -14.46 -11.41 25.01
N ARG A 399 -14.50 -10.27 24.34
CA ARG A 399 -15.71 -9.45 24.26
C ARG A 399 -16.80 -10.10 23.41
N LEU A 400 -16.43 -10.88 22.40
CA LEU A 400 -17.35 -11.70 21.62
C LEU A 400 -18.01 -12.77 22.49
N GLU A 401 -17.21 -13.50 23.28
CA GLU A 401 -17.69 -14.52 24.21
C GLU A 401 -18.61 -13.95 25.30
N GLU A 402 -18.24 -12.81 25.88
CA GLU A 402 -19.09 -12.12 26.87
C GLU A 402 -20.46 -11.75 26.27
N LEU A 403 -20.46 -11.22 25.05
CA LEU A 403 -21.69 -10.79 24.38
C LEU A 403 -22.52 -11.97 23.89
N SER A 404 -21.90 -13.09 23.48
CA SER A 404 -22.62 -14.32 23.15
C SER A 404 -23.27 -14.90 24.39
N ASN A 405 -22.54 -15.00 25.50
CA ASN A 405 -23.05 -15.51 26.77
C ASN A 405 -24.20 -14.67 27.32
N GLN A 406 -24.14 -13.35 27.18
CA GLN A 406 -25.24 -12.46 27.55
C GLN A 406 -26.49 -12.67 26.68
N LEU A 407 -26.31 -13.01 25.40
CA LEU A 407 -27.41 -13.28 24.47
C LEU A 407 -28.11 -14.60 24.80
N THR A 408 -27.36 -15.66 25.12
CA THR A 408 -27.90 -16.95 25.58
C THR A 408 -28.57 -16.85 26.95
N SER A 409 -28.04 -16.00 27.84
CA SER A 409 -28.58 -15.80 29.19
C SER A 409 -29.84 -14.91 29.25
N GLY A 410 -30.43 -14.52 28.11
CA GLY A 410 -31.68 -13.74 28.05
C GLY A 410 -31.61 -12.30 28.57
N ARG A 411 -30.44 -11.81 29.03
CA ARG A 411 -30.28 -10.48 29.66
C ARG A 411 -30.28 -9.30 28.69
N LEU A 412 -30.50 -9.52 27.40
CA LEU A 412 -30.55 -8.48 26.37
C LEU A 412 -31.96 -7.93 26.09
N SER A 413 -32.98 -8.34 26.85
CA SER A 413 -34.32 -7.74 26.80
C SER A 413 -34.56 -6.76 27.94
N SER A 414 -33.99 -5.55 27.84
CA SER A 414 -34.70 -4.31 28.19
C SER A 414 -33.85 -3.09 27.82
N THR A 415 -34.35 -2.34 26.85
CA THR A 415 -33.97 -0.94 26.66
C THR A 415 -34.90 -0.13 27.54
N GLY A 416 -34.39 0.58 28.55
CA GLY A 416 -35.18 1.53 29.33
C GLY A 416 -34.61 1.80 30.72
N GLY A 417 -33.59 2.65 30.81
CA GLY A 417 -33.11 3.15 32.09
C GLY A 417 -31.71 3.74 32.02
N ASN A 418 -31.63 5.06 31.90
CA ASN A 418 -30.40 5.83 32.03
C ASN A 418 -29.71 5.50 33.38
N LYS A 419 -28.58 4.78 33.34
CA LYS A 419 -27.61 4.80 34.43
C LYS A 419 -26.23 5.07 33.85
N LYS A 420 -25.64 6.20 34.27
CA LYS A 420 -24.25 6.57 33.96
C LYS A 420 -23.31 5.42 34.38
N PRO A 421 -22.26 5.10 33.59
CA PRO A 421 -21.30 4.11 34.01
C PRO A 421 -20.50 4.64 35.20
N SER A 422 -20.55 3.95 36.34
CA SER A 422 -19.63 4.16 37.45
C SER A 422 -18.26 3.59 37.07
N THR A 423 -17.21 4.39 37.26
CA THR A 423 -15.81 3.97 37.14
C THR A 423 -15.52 2.77 38.06
N PRO A 424 -14.92 1.67 37.56
CA PRO A 424 -14.57 0.55 38.42
C PRO A 424 -13.33 0.92 39.25
N SER A 425 -13.52 0.99 40.57
CA SER A 425 -12.41 1.00 41.53
C SER A 425 -11.79 -0.39 41.61
N TYR A 426 -10.47 -0.47 41.44
CA TYR A 426 -9.70 -1.69 41.58
C TYR A 426 -9.66 -2.12 43.05
N SER A 427 -10.00 -3.38 43.32
CA SER A 427 -9.72 -4.04 44.60
C SER A 427 -9.03 -5.38 44.33
N PRO A 428 -7.97 -5.73 45.10
CA PRO A 428 -7.17 -6.91 44.81
C PRO A 428 -7.93 -8.19 45.18
N VAL A 429 -7.88 -9.17 44.28
CA VAL A 429 -8.56 -10.47 44.39
C VAL A 429 -7.88 -11.33 45.45
N LYS A 430 -8.64 -11.81 46.44
CA LYS A 430 -8.27 -13.00 47.22
C LYS A 430 -8.74 -14.24 46.46
N SER A 431 -7.79 -15.11 46.12
CA SER A 431 -8.03 -16.41 45.48
C SER A 431 -8.90 -17.32 46.34
N LYS A 432 -9.91 -17.95 45.72
CA LYS A 432 -10.58 -19.13 46.26
C LYS A 432 -10.84 -20.14 45.14
N ALA A 433 -10.78 -21.40 45.56
CA ALA A 433 -10.46 -22.60 44.80
C ALA A 433 -11.41 -22.97 43.66
N LEU A 434 -10.80 -23.66 42.68
CA LEU A 434 -11.37 -24.30 41.51
C LEU A 434 -12.42 -25.37 41.92
N GLY A 435 -13.62 -25.29 41.33
CA GLY A 435 -14.69 -26.28 41.47
C GLY A 435 -14.91 -27.06 40.17
N SER A 436 -15.08 -28.36 40.32
CA SER A 436 -15.14 -29.47 39.35
C SER A 436 -15.94 -29.26 38.06
N TYR A 437 -15.44 -29.87 36.98
CA TYR A 437 -16.08 -30.07 35.68
C TYR A 437 -17.23 -31.09 35.78
N ASP A 438 -18.36 -30.84 35.09
CA ASP A 438 -19.52 -31.72 34.99
C ASP A 438 -19.62 -32.29 33.57
N SER A 439 -19.55 -33.62 33.47
CA SER A 439 -19.42 -34.42 32.25
C SER A 439 -20.76 -34.80 31.60
N SER A 440 -21.82 -34.02 31.82
CA SER A 440 -23.19 -34.35 31.41
C SER A 440 -23.69 -33.63 30.15
N MET A 441 -22.84 -32.88 29.43
CA MET A 441 -23.27 -32.08 28.26
C MET A 441 -23.09 -32.74 26.88
N ASP A 442 -22.67 -33.99 26.80
CA ASP A 442 -22.50 -34.71 25.52
C ASP A 442 -23.67 -35.64 25.20
N ILE A 443 -24.78 -35.13 24.64
CA ILE A 443 -25.68 -35.91 23.77
C ILE A 443 -26.24 -35.05 22.61
N VAL A 444 -26.06 -35.58 21.40
CA VAL A 444 -26.50 -35.03 20.11
C VAL A 444 -27.89 -35.57 19.72
N GLY A 445 -28.80 -34.66 19.33
CA GLY A 445 -29.71 -34.79 18.18
C GLY A 445 -31.08 -35.50 18.37
N SER A 446 -32.17 -34.80 18.03
CA SER A 446 -33.11 -35.21 16.96
C SER A 446 -34.29 -34.24 16.78
N LYS A 447 -34.84 -34.25 15.56
CA LYS A 447 -35.79 -33.36 14.88
C LYS A 447 -37.21 -33.36 15.46
N ARG A 448 -37.97 -32.26 15.20
CA ARG A 448 -39.38 -32.33 14.73
C ARG A 448 -39.85 -31.05 14.01
N LYS A 449 -40.72 -31.27 13.03
CA LYS A 449 -41.27 -30.40 11.96
C LYS A 449 -42.58 -29.68 12.41
N PRO A 450 -43.22 -28.83 11.57
CA PRO A 450 -43.95 -27.62 11.98
C PRO A 450 -45.47 -27.81 12.15
N SER A 451 -46.11 -26.89 12.86
CA SER A 451 -47.56 -26.68 12.88
C SER A 451 -47.88 -25.22 12.55
N GLY A 452 -48.71 -25.00 11.53
CA GLY A 452 -49.18 -23.68 11.13
C GLY A 452 -50.35 -23.18 11.97
N ASP A 453 -50.70 -21.92 11.77
CA ASP A 453 -52.10 -21.50 11.61
C ASP A 453 -52.17 -20.13 10.88
N SER A 454 -53.29 -20.01 10.19
CA SER A 454 -53.83 -19.02 9.27
C SER A 454 -54.04 -17.59 9.80
N ARG A 455 -54.01 -16.60 8.89
CA ARG A 455 -55.12 -15.64 8.64
C ARG A 455 -54.80 -14.60 7.55
N GLU A 456 -55.49 -14.80 6.42
CA GLU A 456 -56.25 -13.88 5.56
C GLU A 456 -55.72 -12.52 5.05
N GLU A 457 -56.09 -12.32 3.79
CA GLU A 457 -55.76 -11.29 2.81
C GLU A 457 -56.49 -9.96 3.03
N GLY A 458 -55.86 -8.88 2.57
CA GLY A 458 -56.50 -7.59 2.29
C GLY A 458 -55.81 -6.92 1.09
N SER A 459 -56.55 -6.85 -0.01
CA SER A 459 -56.18 -6.48 -1.38
C SER A 459 -55.78 -5.00 -1.62
N PRO A 460 -55.18 -4.66 -2.80
CA PRO A 460 -54.51 -3.39 -3.05
C PRO A 460 -55.42 -2.32 -3.68
N ASP A 461 -55.21 -1.07 -3.28
CA ASP A 461 -55.99 0.07 -3.79
C ASP A 461 -55.35 0.66 -5.06
N LYS A 462 -56.10 0.59 -6.16
CA LYS A 462 -55.84 1.30 -7.42
C LYS A 462 -56.48 2.69 -7.33
N ARG A 463 -55.71 3.75 -7.57
CA ARG A 463 -56.28 5.05 -7.98
C ARG A 463 -55.72 5.50 -9.30
N SER A 464 -56.63 5.73 -10.24
CA SER A 464 -56.41 6.41 -11.51
C SER A 464 -57.27 7.65 -11.59
N LYS A 465 -56.70 8.71 -12.18
CA LYS A 465 -57.31 9.91 -12.81
C LYS A 465 -57.80 11.03 -11.89
N HIS A 466 -57.06 12.14 -11.89
CA HIS A 466 -57.38 13.27 -12.78
C HIS A 466 -56.10 13.99 -13.23
#